data_AF-A0A948ZP38-F1
#
_entry.id   AF-A0A948ZP38-F1
#
_cell.length_a   1.000
_cell.length_b   1.000
_cell.length_c   1.000
_cell.angle_alpha   90.00
_cell.angle_beta   90.00
_cell.angle_gamma   90.00
#
_symmetry.space_group_name_H-M   'P 1'
#
loop_
_entity.id
_entity.type
_entity.pdbx_description
1 polymer ?
#
loop_
_entity_poly.entity_id
_entity_poly.type
_entity_poly.pdbx_seq_one_letter_code
_entity_poly.pdbx_strand_id
1 'polypeptide(L)'
;MSEQILTILKRELDELTSYGGLNAETRRNKLKEALQYYVLNFIYHHPGYNSWIMYGGSALRIIHGLDRMSVDLDFEVPHTVTEKFLEELEKEIAEYFLNTYGAGTDFLTSKITTGRGLLLKFHVGDELSFGHPSKQVHVKIDLNHFVAPKTVTERRPINRDQLSFVILTYNMAALMASKLAAIFLRGIRGVGEAVYEEKGRDIYDLLWYMGKKVVPDFDYLVAKGIDVKDPRALFDKLTLQMNKVNDKNLEQDLEPLFINKTFIGNWLKNWRESYLRLLDDYKINTVTTLAGIQIIKHFDTDNFSFTYSYNTENGKLVRIRYLISDYWIDFKDGDLSVPINNKVSDMTKLEDSTANMQVPIQKKLKQYATIFYQKTEKYFKKTSGIILGDAIITKVIRMTADNLNQKEQIVFNKSALLSCELDDLLR
;
A
#
# COMPACT_ATOMS: atom_id res chain seq x y z
N MET A 1 -33.87 -3.91 13.45
CA MET A 1 -32.77 -2.97 13.08
C MET A 1 -31.39 -3.66 13.14
N SER A 2 -31.03 -4.46 14.16
CA SER A 2 -29.86 -5.36 14.11
C SER A 2 -30.01 -6.46 13.06
N GLU A 3 -31.26 -6.80 12.74
CA GLU A 3 -31.67 -7.71 11.68
C GLU A 3 -31.02 -7.42 10.32
N GLN A 4 -30.71 -6.16 9.99
CA GLN A 4 -30.02 -5.84 8.74
C GLN A 4 -28.60 -6.40 8.72
N ILE A 5 -27.83 -6.17 9.78
CA ILE A 5 -26.47 -6.73 9.91
C ILE A 5 -26.56 -8.26 9.92
N LEU A 6 -27.46 -8.85 10.71
CA LEU A 6 -27.65 -10.30 10.76
C LEU A 6 -28.00 -10.90 9.40
N THR A 7 -28.85 -10.23 8.61
CA THR A 7 -29.21 -10.69 7.27
C THR A 7 -28.00 -10.74 6.34
N ILE A 8 -27.16 -9.70 6.38
CA ILE A 8 -25.91 -9.66 5.60
C ILE A 8 -24.95 -10.76 6.08
N LEU A 9 -24.75 -10.90 7.38
CA LEU A 9 -23.87 -11.93 7.94
C LEU A 9 -24.35 -13.35 7.62
N LYS A 10 -25.67 -13.59 7.66
CA LYS A 10 -26.26 -14.87 7.27
C LYS A 10 -25.99 -15.18 5.80
N ARG A 11 -26.21 -14.21 4.91
CA ARG A 11 -25.90 -14.35 3.48
C ARG A 11 -24.43 -14.69 3.24
N GLU A 12 -23.51 -14.02 3.96
CA GLU A 12 -22.07 -14.30 3.86
C GLU A 12 -21.71 -15.73 4.30
N LEU A 13 -22.43 -16.32 5.25
CA LEU A 13 -22.26 -17.74 5.63
C LEU A 13 -22.90 -18.69 4.62
N ASP A 14 -24.08 -18.35 4.11
CA ASP A 14 -24.80 -19.17 3.13
C ASP A 14 -23.95 -19.33 1.85
N GLU A 15 -23.25 -18.27 1.42
CA GLU A 15 -22.28 -18.32 0.32
C GLU A 15 -21.16 -19.36 0.54
N LEU A 16 -20.74 -19.57 1.80
CA LEU A 16 -19.69 -20.52 2.15
C LEU A 16 -20.13 -21.99 2.04
N THR A 17 -21.44 -22.28 2.07
CA THR A 17 -21.95 -23.66 1.99
C THR A 17 -21.54 -24.37 0.70
N SER A 18 -21.33 -23.61 -0.37
CA SER A 18 -20.87 -24.09 -1.67
C SER A 18 -19.42 -24.59 -1.68
N TYR A 19 -18.62 -24.25 -0.65
CA TYR A 19 -17.19 -24.59 -0.56
C TYR A 19 -16.88 -25.80 0.34
N GLY A 20 -17.90 -26.55 0.79
CA GLY A 20 -17.74 -27.74 1.63
C GLY A 20 -17.44 -27.42 3.11
N GLY A 21 -16.97 -28.42 3.86
CA GLY A 21 -16.77 -28.37 5.31
C GLY A 21 -15.60 -27.47 5.77
N LEU A 22 -15.72 -26.15 5.59
CA LEU A 22 -14.75 -25.18 6.10
C LEU A 22 -14.62 -25.27 7.63
N ASN A 23 -13.45 -24.93 8.17
CA ASN A 23 -13.28 -24.86 9.61
C ASN A 23 -14.04 -23.65 10.21
N ALA A 24 -14.36 -23.73 11.51
CA ALA A 24 -15.14 -22.71 12.20
C ALA A 24 -14.48 -21.33 12.19
N GLU A 25 -13.14 -21.28 12.26
CA GLU A 25 -12.39 -20.03 12.24
C GLU A 25 -12.45 -19.33 10.88
N THR A 26 -12.45 -20.09 9.77
CA THR A 26 -12.61 -19.55 8.41
C THR A 26 -13.97 -18.87 8.27
N ARG A 27 -15.05 -19.52 8.73
CA ARG A 27 -16.40 -18.92 8.75
C ARG A 27 -16.46 -17.66 9.61
N ARG A 28 -15.84 -17.70 10.80
CA ARG A 28 -15.76 -16.56 11.71
C ARG A 28 -15.00 -15.38 11.09
N ASN A 29 -13.91 -15.65 10.38
CA ASN A 29 -13.14 -14.62 9.67
C ASN A 29 -13.93 -13.98 8.53
N LYS A 30 -14.74 -14.75 7.80
CA LYS A 30 -15.65 -14.21 6.77
C LYS A 30 -16.66 -13.23 7.37
N LEU A 31 -17.28 -13.60 8.50
CA LEU A 31 -18.18 -12.69 9.23
C LEU A 31 -17.44 -11.43 9.70
N LYS A 32 -16.18 -11.59 10.14
CA LYS A 32 -15.36 -10.48 10.59
C LYS A 32 -15.10 -9.48 9.46
N GLU A 33 -14.77 -9.94 8.25
CA GLU A 33 -14.60 -9.06 7.09
C GLU A 33 -15.86 -8.25 6.80
N ALA A 34 -17.04 -8.87 6.88
CA ALA A 34 -18.30 -8.15 6.69
C ALA A 34 -18.52 -7.07 7.75
N LEU A 35 -18.30 -7.39 9.03
CA LEU A 35 -18.44 -6.45 10.14
C LEU A 35 -17.45 -5.27 10.08
N GLN A 36 -16.25 -5.48 9.54
CA GLN A 36 -15.26 -4.41 9.36
C GLN A 36 -15.79 -3.26 8.51
N TYR A 37 -16.63 -3.50 7.50
CA TYR A 37 -17.21 -2.41 6.68
C TYR A 37 -18.13 -1.51 7.48
N TYR A 38 -18.89 -2.04 8.44
CA TYR A 38 -19.72 -1.23 9.33
C TYR A 38 -18.88 -0.36 10.27
N VAL A 39 -17.75 -0.89 10.75
CA VAL A 39 -16.78 -0.14 11.56
C VAL A 39 -16.10 0.95 10.72
N LEU A 40 -15.71 0.64 9.49
CA LEU A 40 -15.13 1.63 8.57
C LEU A 40 -16.14 2.71 8.20
N ASN A 41 -17.42 2.35 8.04
CA ASN A 41 -18.49 3.30 7.77
C ASN A 41 -18.64 4.29 8.93
N PHE A 42 -18.53 3.84 10.19
CA PHE A 42 -18.45 4.74 11.35
C PHE A 42 -17.24 5.67 11.27
N ILE A 43 -16.03 5.10 11.16
CA ILE A 43 -14.77 5.85 11.21
C ILE A 43 -14.73 6.94 10.13
N TYR A 44 -15.06 6.60 8.88
CA TYR A 44 -14.90 7.52 7.75
C TYR A 44 -16.06 8.52 7.56
N HIS A 45 -17.18 8.36 8.27
CA HIS A 45 -18.21 9.39 8.37
C HIS A 45 -18.07 10.26 9.63
N HIS A 46 -17.25 9.84 10.60
CA HIS A 46 -17.03 10.63 11.80
C HIS A 46 -16.17 11.88 11.50
N PRO A 47 -16.57 13.09 11.94
CA PRO A 47 -15.83 14.32 11.66
C PRO A 47 -14.42 14.32 12.24
N GLY A 48 -14.17 13.58 13.33
CA GLY A 48 -12.85 13.46 13.96
C GLY A 48 -11.97 12.32 13.45
N TYR A 49 -12.55 11.29 12.82
CA TYR A 49 -11.82 10.04 12.50
C TYR A 49 -11.63 9.80 11.01
N ASN A 50 -12.31 10.55 10.15
CA ASN A 50 -12.20 10.44 8.70
C ASN A 50 -10.81 10.76 8.11
N SER A 51 -9.91 11.30 8.93
CA SER A 51 -8.51 11.60 8.58
C SER A 51 -7.54 10.49 8.98
N TRP A 52 -8.01 9.39 9.57
CA TRP A 52 -7.16 8.27 9.95
C TRP A 52 -6.69 7.50 8.71
N ILE A 53 -5.39 7.23 8.67
CA ILE A 53 -4.75 6.54 7.54
C ILE A 53 -4.79 5.04 7.82
N MET A 54 -5.62 4.32 7.07
CA MET A 54 -5.69 2.86 7.15
C MET A 54 -4.49 2.23 6.47
N TYR A 55 -3.88 1.23 7.10
CA TYR A 55 -2.77 0.47 6.53
C TYR A 55 -2.85 -1.01 6.91
N GLY A 56 -1.82 -1.78 6.59
CA GLY A 56 -1.73 -3.20 6.96
C GLY A 56 -2.56 -4.12 6.05
N GLY A 57 -2.86 -5.33 6.56
CA GLY A 57 -3.48 -6.39 5.77
C GLY A 57 -4.90 -6.07 5.29
N SER A 58 -5.66 -5.30 6.08
CA SER A 58 -7.02 -4.94 5.71
C SER A 58 -7.06 -3.86 4.64
N ALA A 59 -6.10 -2.93 4.63
CA ALA A 59 -5.94 -1.99 3.52
C ALA A 59 -5.67 -2.76 2.21
N LEU A 60 -4.76 -3.73 2.24
CA LEU A 60 -4.50 -4.60 1.09
C LEU A 60 -5.73 -5.37 0.62
N ARG A 61 -6.49 -5.93 1.55
CA ARG A 61 -7.68 -6.72 1.25
C ARG A 61 -8.80 -5.88 0.66
N ILE A 62 -9.16 -4.78 1.32
CA ILE A 62 -10.33 -3.96 0.97
C ILE A 62 -10.05 -3.08 -0.26
N ILE A 63 -8.84 -2.53 -0.37
CA ILE A 63 -8.50 -1.54 -1.40
C ILE A 63 -7.84 -2.19 -2.62
N HIS A 64 -6.98 -3.18 -2.39
CA HIS A 64 -6.11 -3.74 -3.43
C HIS A 64 -6.42 -5.19 -3.81
N GLY A 65 -7.46 -5.79 -3.21
CA GLY A 65 -7.95 -7.12 -3.57
C GLY A 65 -6.98 -8.26 -3.22
N LEU A 66 -6.28 -8.17 -2.08
CA LEU A 66 -5.51 -9.30 -1.54
C LEU A 66 -6.40 -10.54 -1.39
N ASP A 67 -5.91 -11.73 -1.77
CA ASP A 67 -6.74 -12.94 -1.83
C ASP A 67 -7.14 -13.48 -0.45
N ARG A 68 -6.24 -13.38 0.53
CA ARG A 68 -6.50 -13.82 1.90
C ARG A 68 -7.42 -12.86 2.63
N MET A 69 -8.23 -13.39 3.53
CA MET A 69 -9.02 -12.58 4.45
C MET A 69 -8.10 -11.79 5.41
N SER A 70 -8.59 -10.67 5.90
CA SER A 70 -7.90 -9.87 6.92
C SER A 70 -8.77 -9.62 8.15
N VAL A 71 -8.14 -9.64 9.34
CA VAL A 71 -8.88 -9.75 10.60
C VAL A 71 -8.82 -8.51 11.50
N ASP A 72 -7.81 -7.66 11.35
CA ASP A 72 -7.59 -6.49 12.20
C ASP A 72 -7.68 -5.21 11.36
N LEU A 73 -8.16 -4.10 11.94
CA LEU A 73 -8.13 -2.79 11.29
C LEU A 73 -7.02 -1.95 11.92
N ASP A 74 -5.97 -1.66 11.14
CA ASP A 74 -4.82 -0.86 11.58
C ASP A 74 -4.92 0.56 11.04
N PHE A 75 -4.80 1.56 11.92
CA PHE A 75 -4.82 2.97 11.55
C PHE A 75 -3.64 3.72 12.13
N GLU A 76 -3.12 4.65 11.33
CA GLU A 76 -2.30 5.74 11.82
C GLU A 76 -3.18 6.94 12.14
N VAL A 77 -2.95 7.51 13.32
CA VAL A 77 -3.68 8.68 13.83
C VAL A 77 -2.73 9.87 14.03
N PRO A 78 -3.20 11.12 13.82
CA PRO A 78 -2.34 12.30 13.85
C PRO A 78 -1.90 12.73 15.25
N HIS A 79 -2.37 12.07 16.30
CA HIS A 79 -2.12 12.41 17.69
C HIS A 79 -1.76 11.16 18.52
N THR A 80 -1.08 11.37 19.64
CA THR A 80 -0.84 10.31 20.62
C THR A 80 -2.16 9.73 21.12
N VAL A 81 -2.29 8.40 21.06
CA VAL A 81 -3.46 7.69 21.58
C VAL A 81 -3.45 7.75 23.11
N THR A 82 -4.47 8.35 23.70
CA THR A 82 -4.64 8.45 25.16
C THR A 82 -5.80 7.57 25.62
N GLU A 83 -5.80 7.18 26.90
CA GLU A 83 -6.91 6.40 27.49
C GLU A 83 -8.25 7.13 27.36
N LYS A 84 -8.29 8.43 27.68
CA LYS A 84 -9.47 9.27 27.52
C LYS A 84 -10.02 9.24 26.09
N PHE A 85 -9.15 9.34 25.09
CA PHE A 85 -9.55 9.26 23.70
C PHE A 85 -10.12 7.88 23.33
N LEU A 86 -9.56 6.80 23.88
CA LEU A 86 -10.09 5.46 23.68
C LEU A 86 -11.46 5.27 24.35
N GLU A 87 -11.69 5.85 25.52
CA GLU A 87 -12.99 5.88 26.19
C GLU A 87 -14.04 6.65 25.38
N GLU A 88 -13.66 7.81 24.83
CA GLU A 88 -14.50 8.61 23.94
C GLU A 88 -14.85 7.81 22.66
N LEU A 89 -13.85 7.23 22.00
CA LEU A 89 -14.04 6.39 20.82
C LEU A 89 -14.95 5.17 21.12
N GLU A 90 -14.76 4.53 22.27
CA GLU A 90 -15.56 3.39 22.71
C GLU A 90 -17.03 3.75 22.88
N LYS A 91 -17.30 4.90 23.51
CA LYS A 91 -18.65 5.41 23.69
C LYS A 91 -19.30 5.75 22.35
N GLU A 92 -18.61 6.52 21.51
CA GLU A 92 -19.14 6.99 20.23
C GLU A 92 -19.45 5.85 19.26
N ILE A 93 -18.60 4.81 19.20
CA ILE A 93 -18.87 3.66 18.34
C ILE A 93 -20.08 2.86 18.84
N ALA A 94 -20.21 2.68 20.16
CA ALA A 94 -21.37 2.00 20.74
C ALA A 94 -22.67 2.77 20.47
N GLU A 95 -22.66 4.09 20.67
CA GLU A 95 -23.81 4.96 20.36
C GLU A 95 -24.15 4.95 18.88
N TYR A 96 -23.14 4.98 18.00
CA TYR A 96 -23.35 4.90 16.56
C TYR A 96 -24.03 3.59 16.14
N PHE A 97 -23.55 2.44 16.65
CA PHE A 97 -24.13 1.15 16.32
C PHE A 97 -25.56 0.99 16.87
N LEU A 98 -25.82 1.48 18.08
CA LEU A 98 -27.16 1.50 18.66
C LEU A 98 -28.12 2.39 17.83
N ASN A 99 -27.73 3.62 17.52
CA ASN A 99 -28.60 4.58 16.85
C ASN A 99 -28.84 4.26 15.37
N THR A 100 -27.82 3.73 14.68
CA THR A 100 -27.87 3.47 13.23
C THR A 100 -28.42 2.09 12.91
N TYR A 101 -28.07 1.09 13.71
CA TYR A 101 -28.40 -0.30 13.44
C TYR A 101 -29.23 -0.95 14.55
N GLY A 102 -29.69 -0.23 15.58
CA GLY A 102 -30.41 -0.84 16.70
C GLY A 102 -29.61 -1.95 17.39
N ALA A 103 -28.27 -1.89 17.31
CA ALA A 103 -27.37 -2.87 17.89
C ALA A 103 -27.10 -2.49 19.35
N GLY A 104 -27.92 -3.04 20.25
CA GLY A 104 -27.78 -2.87 21.69
C GLY A 104 -26.63 -3.67 22.29
N THR A 105 -26.54 -3.66 23.63
CA THR A 105 -25.49 -4.35 24.39
C THR A 105 -25.60 -5.88 24.32
N ASP A 106 -26.78 -6.40 23.98
CA ASP A 106 -27.04 -7.78 23.62
C ASP A 106 -26.37 -8.17 22.30
N PHE A 107 -26.20 -7.22 21.37
CA PHE A 107 -25.59 -7.45 20.06
C PHE A 107 -24.11 -7.07 19.99
N LEU A 108 -23.72 -5.93 20.57
CA LEU A 108 -22.36 -5.39 20.50
C LEU A 108 -21.89 -4.96 21.89
N THR A 109 -20.74 -5.47 22.30
CA THR A 109 -19.96 -4.90 23.41
C THR A 109 -18.56 -4.54 22.95
N SER A 110 -17.93 -3.59 23.61
CA SER A 110 -16.57 -3.12 23.31
C SER A 110 -15.66 -3.30 24.52
N LYS A 111 -14.36 -3.24 24.28
CA LYS A 111 -13.35 -3.18 25.34
C LYS A 111 -12.09 -2.48 24.81
N ILE A 112 -11.53 -1.58 25.61
CA ILE A 112 -10.20 -1.00 25.35
C ILE A 112 -9.11 -2.07 25.44
N THR A 113 -8.25 -2.15 24.42
CA THR A 113 -7.12 -3.09 24.37
C THR A 113 -5.80 -2.38 24.66
N THR A 114 -5.09 -2.82 25.72
CA THR A 114 -3.68 -2.48 26.05
C THR A 114 -3.20 -1.10 25.57
N GLY A 115 -3.99 -0.05 25.84
CA GLY A 115 -3.70 1.35 25.51
C GLY A 115 -3.55 1.73 24.02
N ARG A 116 -3.92 0.85 23.07
CA ARG A 116 -3.66 1.08 21.64
C ARG A 116 -4.85 0.82 20.72
N GLY A 117 -6.07 0.71 21.26
CA GLY A 117 -7.23 0.47 20.41
C GLY A 117 -8.43 -0.14 21.12
N LEU A 118 -9.37 -0.64 20.32
CA LEU A 118 -10.62 -1.24 20.78
C LEU A 118 -10.81 -2.67 20.24
N LEU A 119 -11.45 -3.51 21.03
CA LEU A 119 -11.97 -4.81 20.63
C LEU A 119 -13.50 -4.77 20.66
N LEU A 120 -14.11 -4.81 19.49
CA LEU A 120 -15.56 -4.91 19.33
C LEU A 120 -15.96 -6.38 19.30
N LYS A 121 -16.92 -6.76 20.12
CA LYS A 121 -17.42 -8.12 20.28
C LYS A 121 -18.88 -8.16 19.85
N PHE A 122 -19.12 -8.79 18.72
CA PHE A 122 -20.45 -9.01 18.16
C PHE A 122 -20.98 -10.37 18.61
N HIS A 123 -22.09 -10.38 19.35
CA HIS A 123 -22.75 -11.56 19.89
C HIS A 123 -23.80 -12.05 18.88
N VAL A 124 -23.33 -12.72 17.83
CA VAL A 124 -24.18 -13.17 16.71
C VAL A 124 -24.32 -14.68 16.63
N GLY A 125 -23.71 -15.43 17.56
CA GLY A 125 -23.61 -16.88 17.49
C GLY A 125 -24.86 -17.63 17.94
N ASP A 126 -25.82 -16.96 18.59
CA ASP A 126 -27.11 -17.57 18.90
C ASP A 126 -28.04 -17.57 17.68
N GLU A 127 -27.94 -16.52 16.84
CA GLU A 127 -28.70 -16.38 15.59
C GLU A 127 -27.97 -17.01 14.39
N LEU A 128 -26.63 -17.02 14.40
CA LEU A 128 -25.79 -17.53 13.31
C LEU A 128 -24.96 -18.73 13.77
N SER A 129 -25.23 -19.91 13.22
CA SER A 129 -24.40 -21.08 13.48
C SER A 129 -23.18 -21.11 12.56
N PHE A 130 -22.05 -20.60 13.04
CA PHE A 130 -20.74 -20.73 12.37
C PHE A 130 -19.82 -21.77 13.02
N GLY A 131 -20.32 -22.51 14.02
CA GLY A 131 -19.65 -23.66 14.63
C GLY A 131 -18.42 -23.31 15.49
N HIS A 132 -18.27 -22.06 15.92
CA HIS A 132 -17.16 -21.62 16.76
C HIS A 132 -17.59 -21.50 18.24
N PRO A 133 -16.80 -21.99 19.22
CA PRO A 133 -17.24 -22.07 20.63
C PRO A 133 -17.60 -20.73 21.28
N SER A 134 -16.87 -19.65 20.93
CA SER A 134 -17.06 -18.34 21.57
C SER A 134 -18.41 -17.67 21.26
N LYS A 135 -19.16 -18.14 20.25
CA LYS A 135 -20.38 -17.49 19.71
C LYS A 135 -20.24 -15.99 19.35
N GLN A 136 -19.02 -15.45 19.40
CA GLN A 136 -18.74 -14.04 19.18
C GLN A 136 -17.79 -13.86 18.00
N VAL A 137 -18.04 -12.82 17.21
CA VAL A 137 -17.11 -12.33 16.20
C VAL A 137 -16.43 -11.09 16.74
N HIS A 138 -15.10 -11.07 16.74
CA HIS A 138 -14.33 -9.97 17.31
C HIS A 138 -13.66 -9.15 16.21
N VAL A 139 -14.00 -7.86 16.10
CA VAL A 139 -13.31 -6.91 15.23
C VAL A 139 -12.39 -6.06 16.08
N LYS A 140 -11.10 -6.03 15.72
CA LYS A 140 -10.10 -5.24 16.43
C LYS A 140 -9.77 -3.97 15.64
N ILE A 141 -9.71 -2.85 16.34
CA ILE A 141 -9.21 -1.56 15.85
C ILE A 141 -7.90 -1.29 16.58
N ASP A 142 -6.80 -1.22 15.85
CA ASP A 142 -5.47 -0.85 16.37
C ASP A 142 -5.09 0.54 15.87
N LEU A 143 -4.76 1.43 16.81
CA LEU A 143 -4.39 2.82 16.56
C LEU A 143 -2.93 3.02 16.88
N ASN A 144 -2.20 3.59 15.92
CA ASN A 144 -0.79 3.87 16.05
C ASN A 144 -0.54 5.35 15.77
N HIS A 145 0.29 5.98 16.61
CA HIS A 145 0.83 7.30 16.31
C HIS A 145 2.26 7.12 15.79
N PHE A 146 2.44 7.39 14.51
CA PHE A 146 3.73 7.35 13.85
C PHE A 146 3.74 8.45 12.79
N VAL A 147 4.90 9.05 12.56
CA VAL A 147 5.07 10.05 11.51
C VAL A 147 6.33 9.68 10.73
N ALA A 148 6.16 9.13 9.53
CA ALA A 148 7.24 9.03 8.57
C ALA A 148 7.21 10.28 7.67
N PRO A 149 8.32 11.04 7.59
CA PRO A 149 8.41 12.19 6.70
C PRO A 149 8.06 11.78 5.27
N LYS A 150 7.26 12.61 4.59
CA LYS A 150 6.94 12.49 3.16
C LYS A 150 6.17 11.22 2.74
N THR A 151 5.55 10.51 3.68
CA THR A 151 4.74 9.35 3.30
C THR A 151 3.56 9.80 2.45
N VAL A 152 3.45 9.25 1.23
CA VAL A 152 2.37 9.60 0.32
C VAL A 152 1.10 8.86 0.72
N THR A 153 0.01 9.61 0.81
CA THR A 153 -1.33 9.06 1.08
C THR A 153 -2.25 9.22 -0.13
N GLU A 154 -3.24 8.33 -0.22
CA GLU A 154 -4.23 8.28 -1.28
C GLU A 154 -5.63 8.11 -0.69
N ARG A 155 -6.63 8.65 -1.38
CA ARG A 155 -8.05 8.47 -1.04
C ARG A 155 -8.68 7.40 -1.92
N ARG A 156 -9.39 6.46 -1.31
CA ARG A 156 -9.93 5.27 -1.97
C ARG A 156 -11.43 5.16 -1.66
N PRO A 157 -12.31 5.51 -2.62
CA PRO A 157 -13.74 5.27 -2.48
C PRO A 157 -14.02 3.78 -2.38
N ILE A 158 -14.80 3.38 -1.37
CA ILE A 158 -15.22 2.00 -1.12
C ILE A 158 -16.73 1.96 -1.13
N ASN A 159 -17.29 1.09 -1.96
CA ASN A 159 -18.71 0.79 -2.02
C ASN A 159 -18.88 -0.72 -1.77
N ARG A 160 -19.68 -1.07 -0.77
CA ARG A 160 -20.06 -2.47 -0.50
C ARG A 160 -21.48 -2.49 0.06
N ASP A 161 -22.34 -3.30 -0.55
CA ASP A 161 -23.77 -3.34 -0.24
C ASP A 161 -24.40 -1.93 -0.29
N GLN A 162 -24.87 -1.42 0.85
CA GLN A 162 -25.46 -0.09 0.99
C GLN A 162 -24.51 0.90 1.70
N LEU A 163 -23.24 0.53 1.89
CA LEU A 163 -22.22 1.34 2.53
C LEU A 163 -21.32 1.99 1.48
N SER A 164 -21.07 3.29 1.63
CA SER A 164 -20.22 4.09 0.75
C SER A 164 -19.39 5.06 1.58
N PHE A 165 -18.07 4.93 1.55
CA PHE A 165 -17.16 5.81 2.28
C PHE A 165 -15.81 5.93 1.56
N VAL A 166 -14.97 6.89 1.97
CA VAL A 166 -13.65 7.11 1.37
C VAL A 166 -12.57 6.81 2.40
N ILE A 167 -11.80 5.76 2.16
CA ILE A 167 -10.65 5.40 3.00
C ILE A 167 -9.46 6.28 2.64
N LEU A 168 -8.81 6.88 3.63
CA LEU A 168 -7.47 7.44 3.49
C LEU A 168 -6.45 6.33 3.78
N THR A 169 -5.50 6.08 2.88
CA THR A 169 -4.51 5.01 3.01
C THR A 169 -3.14 5.46 2.51
N TYR A 170 -2.09 4.69 2.81
CA TYR A 170 -0.78 4.88 2.20
C TYR A 170 -0.73 4.42 0.76
N ASN A 171 0.18 4.99 -0.03
CA ASN A 171 0.50 4.44 -1.35
C ASN A 171 1.12 3.02 -1.22
N MET A 172 1.19 2.29 -2.34
CA MET A 172 1.65 0.90 -2.35
C MET A 172 3.08 0.73 -1.81
N ALA A 173 3.97 1.69 -2.11
CA ALA A 173 5.36 1.68 -1.66
C ALA A 173 5.49 1.75 -0.12
N ALA A 174 4.74 2.67 0.52
CA ALA A 174 4.72 2.80 1.96
C ALA A 174 3.99 1.63 2.64
N LEU A 175 2.95 1.08 2.02
CA LEU A 175 2.30 -0.15 2.48
C LEU A 175 3.29 -1.35 2.49
N MET A 176 4.08 -1.52 1.43
CA MET A 176 5.14 -2.55 1.40
C MET A 176 6.24 -2.28 2.43
N ALA A 177 6.68 -1.03 2.57
CA ALA A 177 7.67 -0.65 3.58
C ALA A 177 7.17 -0.97 5.00
N SER A 178 5.90 -0.68 5.30
CA SER A 178 5.29 -1.04 6.59
C SER A 178 5.29 -2.55 6.83
N LYS A 179 5.14 -3.35 5.77
CA LYS A 179 5.21 -4.82 5.83
C LYS A 179 6.61 -5.32 6.12
N LEU A 180 7.62 -4.82 5.40
CA LEU A 180 9.02 -5.12 5.67
C LEU A 180 9.41 -4.71 7.09
N ALA A 181 8.97 -3.53 7.54
CA ALA A 181 9.20 -3.09 8.92
C ALA A 181 8.56 -4.03 9.93
N ALA A 182 7.34 -4.52 9.70
CA ALA A 182 6.71 -5.51 10.55
C ALA A 182 7.51 -6.82 10.61
N ILE A 183 8.05 -7.28 9.47
CA ILE A 183 8.88 -8.50 9.42
C ILE A 183 10.18 -8.32 10.21
N PHE A 184 10.87 -7.18 10.04
CA PHE A 184 12.15 -6.94 10.70
C PHE A 184 12.05 -6.59 12.19
N LEU A 185 10.99 -5.88 12.59
CA LEU A 185 10.84 -5.34 13.95
C LEU A 185 9.95 -6.17 14.86
N ARG A 186 9.30 -7.22 14.35
CA ARG A 186 8.57 -8.16 15.21
C ARG A 186 9.57 -8.83 16.15
N GLY A 187 9.36 -8.64 17.45
CA GLY A 187 9.99 -9.45 18.49
C GLY A 187 9.29 -10.80 18.67
N ILE A 188 9.93 -11.66 19.45
CA ILE A 188 9.44 -12.96 19.88
C ILE A 188 8.05 -12.82 20.55
N ARG A 189 7.05 -13.60 20.13
CA ARG A 189 5.71 -13.65 20.73
C ARG A 189 5.35 -15.07 21.13
N GLY A 190 4.84 -15.29 22.34
CA GLY A 190 4.34 -16.60 22.74
C GLY A 190 3.35 -16.56 23.90
N VAL A 191 2.50 -17.58 23.97
CA VAL A 191 1.65 -17.91 25.12
C VAL A 191 1.92 -19.38 25.44
N GLY A 192 2.48 -19.68 26.62
CA GLY A 192 2.94 -21.03 26.96
C GLY A 192 4.27 -21.40 26.27
N GLU A 193 4.43 -22.67 25.85
CA GLU A 193 5.65 -23.18 25.19
C GLU A 193 5.78 -22.78 23.71
N ALA A 194 4.72 -22.20 23.12
CA ALA A 194 4.73 -21.80 21.71
C ALA A 194 5.30 -20.39 21.55
N VAL A 195 6.52 -20.32 21.03
CA VAL A 195 7.27 -19.10 20.75
C VAL A 195 7.31 -18.89 19.24
N TYR A 196 6.72 -17.80 18.76
CA TYR A 196 6.63 -17.41 17.35
C TYR A 196 7.45 -16.15 17.11
N GLU A 197 8.43 -16.21 16.21
CA GLU A 197 9.22 -15.04 15.80
C GLU A 197 8.54 -14.30 14.65
N GLU A 198 7.67 -14.98 13.90
CA GLU A 198 7.09 -14.56 12.63
C GLU A 198 5.55 -14.71 12.60
N LYS A 199 4.89 -13.92 11.75
CA LYS A 199 3.46 -14.12 11.40
C LYS A 199 3.36 -14.56 9.94
N GLY A 200 2.79 -15.72 9.70
CA GLY A 200 2.70 -16.31 8.37
C GLY A 200 2.05 -15.40 7.33
N ARG A 201 1.03 -14.65 7.72
CA ARG A 201 0.36 -13.65 6.87
C ARG A 201 1.25 -12.51 6.40
N ASP A 202 2.30 -12.17 7.13
CA ASP A 202 3.23 -11.14 6.66
C ASP A 202 4.09 -11.65 5.51
N ILE A 203 4.44 -12.93 5.52
CA ILE A 203 5.17 -13.58 4.43
C ILE A 203 4.27 -13.65 3.18
N TYR A 204 3.00 -14.03 3.37
CA TYR A 204 2.03 -14.01 2.28
C TYR A 204 1.91 -12.62 1.62
N ASP A 205 1.73 -11.59 2.44
CA ASP A 205 1.61 -10.22 1.95
C ASP A 205 2.89 -9.74 1.25
N LEU A 206 4.07 -10.07 1.80
CA LEU A 206 5.36 -9.74 1.19
C LEU A 206 5.45 -10.33 -0.22
N LEU A 207 5.18 -11.62 -0.39
CA LEU A 207 5.23 -12.27 -1.70
C LEU A 207 4.19 -11.68 -2.66
N TRP A 208 3.03 -11.26 -2.15
CA TRP A 208 2.03 -10.55 -2.93
C TRP A 208 2.55 -9.19 -3.43
N TYR A 209 3.24 -8.40 -2.60
CA TYR A 209 3.89 -7.16 -3.03
C TYR A 209 5.00 -7.42 -4.06
N MET A 210 5.84 -8.44 -3.81
CA MET A 210 6.93 -8.79 -4.71
C MET A 210 6.40 -9.27 -6.08
N GLY A 211 5.31 -10.03 -6.10
CA GLY A 211 4.62 -10.42 -7.33
C GLY A 211 4.12 -9.24 -8.17
N LYS A 212 3.89 -8.08 -7.52
CA LYS A 212 3.52 -6.82 -8.16
C LYS A 212 4.70 -5.89 -8.44
N LYS A 213 5.94 -6.28 -8.09
CA LYS A 213 7.16 -5.50 -8.30
C LYS A 213 7.14 -4.12 -7.63
N VAL A 214 6.50 -4.01 -6.47
CA VAL A 214 6.40 -2.78 -5.68
C VAL A 214 7.75 -2.36 -5.09
N VAL A 215 8.25 -1.17 -5.36
CA VAL A 215 9.46 -0.69 -4.65
C VAL A 215 9.05 -0.21 -3.25
N PRO A 216 9.64 -0.70 -2.15
CA PRO A 216 9.30 -0.22 -0.82
C PRO A 216 9.74 1.23 -0.64
N ASP A 217 8.96 2.00 0.10
CA ASP A 217 9.35 3.35 0.51
C ASP A 217 10.52 3.28 1.51
N PHE A 218 11.71 3.65 1.03
CA PHE A 218 12.92 3.65 1.84
C PHE A 218 12.90 4.73 2.94
N ASP A 219 12.24 5.87 2.75
CA ASP A 219 12.15 6.90 3.80
C ASP A 219 11.28 6.39 4.97
N TYR A 220 10.20 5.67 4.66
CA TYR A 220 9.39 4.99 5.67
C TYR A 220 10.22 3.99 6.50
N LEU A 221 11.06 3.17 5.84
CA LEU A 221 11.93 2.21 6.52
C LEU A 221 12.97 2.92 7.41
N VAL A 222 13.61 3.99 6.93
CA VAL A 222 14.53 4.81 7.74
C VAL A 222 13.83 5.39 8.95
N ALA A 223 12.61 5.92 8.78
CA ALA A 223 11.81 6.47 9.87
C ALA A 223 11.42 5.40 10.92
N LYS A 224 11.36 4.11 10.52
CA LYS A 224 11.21 2.97 11.43
C LYS A 224 12.53 2.46 12.03
N GLY A 225 13.65 3.12 11.77
CA GLY A 225 14.97 2.75 12.28
C GLY A 225 15.63 1.59 11.54
N ILE A 226 15.18 1.28 10.33
CA ILE A 226 15.74 0.21 9.50
C ILE A 226 16.79 0.82 8.56
N ASP A 227 18.01 0.27 8.59
CA ASP A 227 19.09 0.71 7.72
C ASP A 227 18.88 0.21 6.29
N VAL A 228 18.71 1.15 5.37
CA VAL A 228 18.46 0.92 3.93
C VAL A 228 19.51 1.60 3.04
N LYS A 229 20.67 1.97 3.60
CA LYS A 229 21.77 2.57 2.81
C LYS A 229 22.17 1.72 1.60
N ASP A 230 22.02 0.41 1.71
CA ASP A 230 22.17 -0.55 0.63
C ASP A 230 20.92 -1.43 0.53
N PRO A 231 20.02 -1.18 -0.45
CA PRO A 231 18.88 -2.05 -0.69
C PRO A 231 19.26 -3.52 -0.92
N ARG A 232 20.45 -3.86 -1.45
CA ARG A 232 20.89 -5.27 -1.57
C ARG A 232 21.00 -5.90 -0.19
N ALA A 233 21.73 -5.26 0.72
CA ALA A 233 21.87 -5.72 2.10
C ALA A 233 20.52 -5.84 2.84
N LEU A 234 19.53 -5.00 2.51
CA LEU A 234 18.16 -5.12 3.03
C LEU A 234 17.51 -6.44 2.58
N PHE A 235 17.58 -6.77 1.29
CA PHE A 235 17.02 -8.02 0.75
C PHE A 235 17.83 -9.27 1.15
N ASP A 236 19.14 -9.14 1.39
CA ASP A 236 19.96 -10.22 1.97
C ASP A 236 19.49 -10.52 3.40
N LYS A 237 19.29 -9.49 4.23
CA LYS A 237 18.72 -9.64 5.58
C LYS A 237 17.33 -10.26 5.53
N LEU A 238 16.49 -9.86 4.56
CA LEU A 238 15.17 -10.43 4.37
C LEU A 238 15.24 -11.93 4.07
N THR A 239 16.16 -12.33 3.18
CA THR A 239 16.40 -13.73 2.83
C THR A 239 16.84 -14.56 4.03
N LEU A 240 17.71 -14.01 4.89
CA LEU A 240 18.07 -14.66 6.16
C LEU A 240 16.86 -14.86 7.08
N GLN A 241 15.91 -13.92 7.11
CA GLN A 241 14.66 -14.08 7.87
C GLN A 241 13.76 -15.16 7.27
N MET A 242 13.63 -15.23 5.93
CA MET A 242 12.80 -16.25 5.27
C MET A 242 13.27 -17.67 5.60
N ASN A 243 14.58 -17.89 5.75
CA ASN A 243 15.13 -19.20 6.12
C ASN A 243 14.76 -19.66 7.54
N LYS A 244 14.34 -18.74 8.42
CA LYS A 244 13.94 -19.05 9.80
C LYS A 244 12.45 -19.37 9.95
N VAL A 245 11.64 -19.05 8.93
CA VAL A 245 10.18 -19.23 8.97
C VAL A 245 9.84 -20.71 9.13
N ASN A 246 9.02 -21.02 10.12
CA ASN A 246 8.51 -22.36 10.38
C ASN A 246 7.24 -22.63 9.56
N ASP A 247 7.23 -23.71 8.77
CA ASP A 247 6.11 -24.02 7.88
C ASP A 247 4.81 -24.34 8.62
N LYS A 248 4.89 -24.97 9.81
CA LYS A 248 3.68 -25.25 10.61
C LYS A 248 3.07 -23.97 11.16
N ASN A 249 3.90 -23.01 11.57
CA ASN A 249 3.42 -21.70 12.04
C ASN A 249 2.76 -20.93 10.89
N LEU A 250 3.38 -20.98 9.70
CA LEU A 250 2.86 -20.37 8.49
C LEU A 250 1.49 -20.97 8.09
N GLU A 251 1.39 -22.30 8.10
CA GLU A 251 0.15 -23.04 7.83
C GLU A 251 -0.95 -22.66 8.84
N GLN A 252 -0.66 -22.72 10.15
CA GLN A 252 -1.63 -22.39 11.19
C GLN A 252 -2.15 -20.95 11.12
N ASP A 253 -1.31 -19.97 10.80
CA ASP A 253 -1.72 -18.57 10.66
C ASP A 253 -2.50 -18.31 9.35
N LEU A 254 -2.14 -18.99 8.25
CA LEU A 254 -2.72 -18.72 6.94
C LEU A 254 -3.99 -19.53 6.65
N GLU A 255 -4.06 -20.81 7.01
CA GLU A 255 -5.19 -21.68 6.66
C GLU A 255 -6.57 -21.08 6.99
N PRO A 256 -6.79 -20.46 8.17
CA PRO A 256 -8.09 -19.86 8.51
C PRO A 256 -8.44 -18.61 7.70
N LEU A 257 -7.49 -18.06 6.94
CA LEU A 257 -7.66 -16.85 6.14
C LEU A 257 -8.09 -17.13 4.70
N PHE A 258 -8.21 -18.41 4.29
CA PHE A 258 -8.61 -18.78 2.94
C PHE A 258 -9.84 -19.69 2.91
N ILE A 259 -10.75 -19.37 1.99
CA ILE A 259 -11.88 -20.24 1.62
C ILE A 259 -11.37 -21.39 0.73
N ASN A 260 -10.59 -21.07 -0.30
CA ASN A 260 -10.03 -22.06 -1.21
C ASN A 260 -8.82 -22.77 -0.57
N LYS A 261 -9.04 -23.98 -0.03
CA LYS A 261 -8.01 -24.79 0.63
C LYS A 261 -6.95 -25.32 -0.33
N THR A 262 -7.33 -25.66 -1.57
CA THR A 262 -6.37 -26.10 -2.60
C THR A 262 -5.39 -24.99 -2.96
N PHE A 263 -5.87 -23.75 -3.10
CA PHE A 263 -5.02 -22.60 -3.37
C PHE A 263 -3.97 -22.41 -2.28
N ILE A 264 -4.38 -22.32 -1.01
CA ILE A 264 -3.43 -22.06 0.07
C ILE A 264 -2.51 -23.26 0.32
N GLY A 265 -2.99 -24.50 0.16
CA GLY A 265 -2.13 -25.69 0.25
C GLY A 265 -1.02 -25.68 -0.80
N ASN A 266 -1.34 -25.30 -2.05
CA ASN A 266 -0.34 -25.14 -3.10
C ASN A 266 0.62 -23.97 -2.81
N TRP A 267 0.12 -22.87 -2.28
CA TRP A 267 0.97 -21.73 -1.91
C TRP A 267 1.96 -22.12 -0.80
N LEU A 268 1.47 -22.75 0.28
CA LEU A 268 2.29 -23.23 1.41
C LEU A 268 3.34 -24.24 0.97
N LYS A 269 3.05 -25.09 -0.01
CA LYS A 269 4.03 -26.04 -0.53
C LYS A 269 5.21 -25.36 -1.25
N ASN A 270 4.97 -24.23 -1.92
CA ASN A 270 5.91 -23.64 -2.87
C ASN A 270 6.40 -22.24 -2.46
N TRP A 271 6.09 -21.76 -1.26
CA TRP A 271 6.31 -20.37 -0.89
C TRP A 271 7.80 -19.96 -0.90
N ARG A 272 8.72 -20.84 -0.46
CA ARG A 272 10.17 -20.53 -0.48
C ARG A 272 10.72 -20.42 -1.89
N GLU A 273 10.38 -21.36 -2.77
CA GLU A 273 10.76 -21.31 -4.18
C GLU A 273 10.15 -20.08 -4.86
N SER A 274 8.90 -19.77 -4.54
CA SER A 274 8.24 -18.55 -5.02
C SER A 274 8.95 -17.29 -4.52
N TYR A 275 9.37 -17.24 -3.25
CA TYR A 275 10.14 -16.14 -2.70
C TYR A 275 11.46 -15.95 -3.47
N LEU A 276 12.26 -17.01 -3.63
CA LEU A 276 13.55 -16.93 -4.34
C LEU A 276 13.37 -16.49 -5.79
N ARG A 277 12.40 -17.05 -6.50
CA ARG A 277 12.07 -16.63 -7.87
C ARG A 277 11.64 -15.16 -7.94
N LEU A 278 10.79 -14.73 -7.00
CA LEU A 278 10.34 -13.34 -6.94
C LEU A 278 11.48 -12.38 -6.57
N LEU A 279 12.42 -12.82 -5.74
CA LEU A 279 13.62 -12.08 -5.38
C LEU A 279 14.55 -11.91 -6.59
N ASP A 280 14.75 -12.98 -7.37
CA ASP A 280 15.53 -12.94 -8.62
C ASP A 280 14.88 -12.03 -9.67
N ASP A 281 13.54 -12.06 -9.75
CA ASP A 281 12.75 -11.15 -10.59
C ASP A 281 12.82 -9.69 -10.09
N TYR A 282 13.13 -9.49 -8.80
CA TYR A 282 13.48 -8.20 -8.18
C TYR A 282 14.91 -7.79 -8.53
N LYS A 283 15.17 -7.58 -9.81
CA LYS A 283 16.51 -7.20 -10.29
C LYS A 283 17.04 -5.99 -9.54
N ILE A 284 18.06 -6.19 -8.72
CA ILE A 284 18.73 -5.10 -8.02
C ILE A 284 19.91 -4.66 -8.89
N ASN A 285 19.80 -3.48 -9.48
CA ASN A 285 20.83 -2.94 -10.36
C ASN A 285 21.53 -1.76 -9.66
N THR A 286 22.87 -1.71 -9.76
CA THR A 286 23.64 -0.51 -9.39
C THR A 286 23.86 0.32 -10.65
N VAL A 287 23.38 1.56 -10.66
CA VAL A 287 23.63 2.50 -11.75
C VAL A 287 25.04 3.05 -11.66
N THR A 288 25.67 3.27 -12.82
CA THR A 288 27.02 3.82 -12.92
C THR A 288 27.00 5.19 -13.58
N THR A 289 26.54 5.26 -14.84
CA THR A 289 26.61 6.48 -15.65
C THR A 289 25.34 6.67 -16.48
N LEU A 290 24.95 7.93 -16.69
CA LEU A 290 23.89 8.28 -17.63
C LEU A 290 24.38 7.99 -19.06
N ALA A 291 23.67 7.13 -19.77
CA ALA A 291 23.97 6.72 -21.14
C ALA A 291 23.29 7.63 -22.19
N GLY A 292 22.13 8.21 -21.86
CA GLY A 292 21.44 9.13 -22.77
C GLY A 292 20.04 9.49 -22.31
N ILE A 293 19.49 10.53 -22.93
CA ILE A 293 18.15 11.06 -22.65
C ILE A 293 17.35 11.08 -23.94
N GLN A 294 16.13 10.58 -23.91
CA GLN A 294 15.21 10.60 -25.04
C GLN A 294 13.91 11.30 -24.63
N ILE A 295 13.45 12.23 -25.48
CA ILE A 295 12.17 12.92 -25.32
C ILE A 295 11.28 12.61 -26.51
N ILE A 296 10.07 12.13 -26.22
CA ILE A 296 9.08 11.69 -27.21
C ILE A 296 7.73 12.34 -26.87
N LYS A 297 7.05 12.88 -27.89
CA LYS A 297 5.62 13.24 -27.83
C LYS A 297 4.77 12.03 -28.27
N HIS A 298 3.84 11.62 -27.43
CA HIS A 298 2.87 10.55 -27.67
C HIS A 298 1.53 11.18 -28.06
N PHE A 299 1.21 11.16 -29.36
CA PHE A 299 0.01 11.82 -29.91
C PHE A 299 -1.31 11.10 -29.59
N ASP A 300 -1.25 9.82 -29.22
CA ASP A 300 -2.40 9.00 -28.84
C ASP A 300 -2.89 9.29 -27.41
N THR A 301 -2.00 9.79 -26.55
CA THR A 301 -2.28 10.05 -25.15
C THR A 301 -2.08 11.50 -24.73
N ASP A 302 -1.70 12.38 -25.66
CA ASP A 302 -1.38 13.79 -25.42
C ASP A 302 -0.36 14.00 -24.29
N ASN A 303 0.68 13.17 -24.29
CA ASN A 303 1.74 13.20 -23.26
C ASN A 303 3.13 13.32 -23.88
N PHE A 304 4.06 13.88 -23.11
CA PHE A 304 5.49 13.73 -23.34
C PHE A 304 6.08 12.70 -22.39
N SER A 305 7.00 11.89 -22.91
CA SER A 305 7.85 11.04 -22.07
C SER A 305 9.30 11.50 -22.11
N PHE A 306 9.91 11.59 -20.94
CA PHE A 306 11.33 11.86 -20.75
C PHE A 306 11.98 10.59 -20.21
N THR A 307 12.73 9.89 -21.05
CA THR A 307 13.37 8.61 -20.71
C THR A 307 14.87 8.81 -20.54
N TYR A 308 15.37 8.54 -19.33
CA TYR A 308 16.78 8.54 -18.98
C TYR A 308 17.28 7.10 -18.95
N SER A 309 18.27 6.78 -19.78
CA SER A 309 18.90 5.47 -19.79
C SER A 309 20.21 5.53 -19.02
N TYR A 310 20.42 4.64 -18.06
CA TYR A 310 21.64 4.53 -17.26
C TYR A 310 22.30 3.18 -17.48
N ASN A 311 23.63 3.19 -17.60
CA ASN A 311 24.44 1.98 -17.53
C ASN A 311 24.47 1.45 -16.09
N THR A 312 24.64 0.15 -15.97
CA THR A 312 24.74 -0.54 -14.67
C THR A 312 26.04 -1.34 -14.57
N GLU A 313 26.42 -1.72 -13.34
CA GLU A 313 27.60 -2.57 -13.09
C GLU A 313 27.55 -3.92 -13.82
N ASN A 314 26.35 -4.47 -14.03
CA ASN A 314 26.14 -5.73 -14.75
C ASN A 314 26.04 -5.56 -16.29
N GLY A 315 26.38 -4.38 -16.81
CA GLY A 315 26.41 -4.10 -18.26
C GLY A 315 25.04 -3.96 -18.92
N LYS A 316 23.96 -3.87 -18.14
CA LYS A 316 22.59 -3.65 -18.65
C LYS A 316 22.26 -2.15 -18.66
N LEU A 317 21.15 -1.83 -19.32
CA LEU A 317 20.56 -0.49 -19.26
C LEU A 317 19.31 -0.52 -18.39
N VAL A 318 19.21 0.43 -17.47
CA VAL A 318 17.97 0.71 -16.73
C VAL A 318 17.40 2.05 -17.17
N ARG A 319 16.07 2.20 -17.04
CA ARG A 319 15.37 3.39 -17.54
C ARG A 319 14.56 4.10 -16.46
N ILE A 320 14.71 5.40 -16.34
CA ILE A 320 13.80 6.25 -15.57
C ILE A 320 12.94 7.02 -16.57
N ARG A 321 11.62 6.86 -16.51
CA ARG A 321 10.68 7.50 -17.44
C ARG A 321 9.70 8.39 -16.67
N TYR A 322 9.79 9.68 -16.93
CA TYR A 322 8.81 10.67 -16.50
C TYR A 322 7.76 10.86 -17.58
N LEU A 323 6.49 10.89 -17.17
CA LEU A 323 5.35 11.15 -18.04
C LEU A 323 4.70 12.46 -17.62
N ILE A 324 4.46 13.35 -18.57
CA ILE A 324 3.84 14.65 -18.32
C ILE A 324 2.86 14.96 -19.44
N SER A 325 1.70 15.53 -19.12
CA SER A 325 0.74 15.94 -20.16
C SER A 325 1.32 17.06 -21.02
N ASP A 326 0.99 17.07 -22.31
CA ASP A 326 1.42 18.12 -23.25
C ASP A 326 1.03 19.53 -22.81
N TYR A 327 -0.03 19.68 -22.01
CA TYR A 327 -0.45 20.94 -21.42
C TYR A 327 0.72 21.68 -20.73
N TRP A 328 1.58 20.95 -20.02
CA TRP A 328 2.74 21.54 -19.36
C TRP A 328 3.72 22.18 -20.36
N ILE A 329 3.82 21.63 -21.57
CA ILE A 329 4.73 22.08 -22.60
C ILE A 329 4.07 23.18 -23.46
N ASP A 330 2.82 22.98 -23.85
CA ASP A 330 2.15 23.80 -24.86
C ASP A 330 1.62 25.14 -24.31
N PHE A 331 1.37 25.24 -22.99
CA PHE A 331 0.82 26.45 -22.36
C PHE A 331 1.82 27.16 -21.44
N LYS A 332 1.69 28.50 -21.35
CA LYS A 332 2.55 29.37 -20.51
C LYS A 332 2.49 29.03 -19.02
N ASP A 333 1.39 28.43 -18.57
CA ASP A 333 1.24 27.98 -17.19
C ASP A 333 2.32 26.97 -16.81
N GLY A 334 2.83 26.18 -17.75
CA GLY A 334 3.95 25.28 -17.53
C GLY A 334 5.33 25.89 -17.75
N ASP A 335 5.46 27.18 -18.04
CA ASP A 335 6.79 27.78 -18.22
C ASP A 335 7.59 27.75 -16.91
N LEU A 336 8.85 27.32 -17.02
CA LEU A 336 9.80 27.15 -15.92
C LEU A 336 10.99 28.10 -16.09
N SER A 337 11.47 28.66 -14.97
CA SER A 337 12.66 29.54 -14.94
C SER A 337 13.94 28.78 -14.58
N VAL A 338 13.98 27.46 -14.79
CA VAL A 338 15.12 26.62 -14.41
C VAL A 338 16.23 26.71 -15.47
N PRO A 339 17.51 26.90 -15.07
CA PRO A 339 18.63 26.90 -16.01
C PRO A 339 18.82 25.51 -16.62
N ILE A 340 19.12 25.47 -17.92
CA ILE A 340 19.36 24.21 -18.64
C ILE A 340 20.75 23.70 -18.24
N ASN A 341 20.82 22.43 -17.86
CA ASN A 341 22.10 21.77 -17.62
C ASN A 341 22.74 21.36 -18.97
N ASN A 342 23.99 21.78 -19.21
CA ASN A 342 24.69 21.53 -20.48
C ASN A 342 24.83 20.03 -20.77
N LYS A 343 25.28 19.24 -19.78
CA LYS A 343 25.39 17.77 -19.91
C LYS A 343 24.06 17.13 -20.31
N VAL A 344 22.97 17.57 -19.68
CA VAL A 344 21.61 17.09 -20.01
C VAL A 344 21.25 17.49 -21.45
N SER A 345 21.46 18.76 -21.83
CA SER A 345 21.17 19.25 -23.17
C SER A 345 21.92 18.46 -24.25
N ASP A 346 23.21 18.19 -24.04
CA ASP A 346 24.08 17.52 -25.01
C ASP A 346 23.72 16.03 -25.15
N MET A 347 23.26 15.40 -24.07
CA MET A 347 22.81 14.01 -24.05
C MET A 347 21.35 13.81 -24.48
N THR A 348 20.60 14.89 -24.69
CA THR A 348 19.18 14.83 -25.05
C THR A 348 19.00 14.66 -26.55
N LYS A 349 18.34 13.56 -26.92
CA LYS A 349 17.85 13.30 -28.27
C LYS A 349 16.34 13.56 -28.32
N LEU A 350 15.94 14.48 -29.20
CA LEU A 350 14.55 14.70 -29.56
C LEU A 350 14.22 13.78 -30.74
N GLU A 351 13.13 13.03 -30.67
CA GLU A 351 12.63 12.28 -31.83
C GLU A 351 12.17 13.24 -32.94
N ASP A 352 12.18 12.83 -34.21
CA ASP A 352 11.94 13.71 -35.37
C ASP A 352 10.67 14.57 -35.25
N SER A 353 9.57 14.01 -34.75
CA SER A 353 8.31 14.73 -34.49
C SER A 353 8.46 15.85 -33.45
N THR A 354 9.36 15.68 -32.49
CA THR A 354 9.67 16.62 -31.41
C THR A 354 10.80 17.59 -31.80
N ALA A 355 11.75 17.13 -32.63
CA ALA A 355 12.84 17.93 -33.15
C ALA A 355 12.37 19.04 -34.11
N ASN A 356 11.24 18.82 -34.79
CA ASN A 356 10.61 19.80 -35.67
C ASN A 356 9.78 20.87 -34.93
N MET A 357 9.68 20.81 -33.60
CA MET A 357 8.95 21.81 -32.82
C MET A 357 9.69 23.16 -32.77
N GLN A 358 8.95 24.24 -32.53
CA GLN A 358 9.52 25.59 -32.43
C GLN A 358 10.61 25.69 -31.36
N VAL A 359 11.63 26.51 -31.60
CA VAL A 359 12.78 26.71 -30.70
C VAL A 359 12.39 26.98 -29.23
N PRO A 360 11.37 27.81 -28.92
CA PRO A 360 10.92 28.00 -27.53
C PRO A 360 10.44 26.71 -26.85
N ILE A 361 9.74 25.84 -27.60
CA ILE A 361 9.27 24.54 -27.10
C ILE A 361 10.45 23.62 -26.83
N GLN A 362 11.43 23.54 -27.74
CA GLN A 362 12.64 22.75 -27.53
C GLN A 362 13.42 23.21 -26.28
N LYS A 363 13.53 24.54 -26.08
CA LYS A 363 14.14 25.12 -24.88
C LYS A 363 13.39 24.65 -23.62
N LYS A 364 12.06 24.72 -23.63
CA LYS A 364 11.21 24.29 -22.52
C LYS A 364 11.37 22.79 -22.21
N LEU A 365 11.37 21.93 -23.22
CA LEU A 365 11.65 20.50 -23.07
C LEU A 365 13.00 20.25 -22.36
N LYS A 366 14.06 20.98 -22.74
CA LYS A 366 15.37 20.85 -22.08
C LYS A 366 15.37 21.32 -20.62
N GLN A 367 14.52 22.29 -20.25
CA GLN A 367 14.35 22.71 -18.85
C GLN A 367 13.67 21.62 -18.02
N TYR A 368 12.60 21.01 -18.54
CA TYR A 368 11.97 19.85 -17.91
C TYR A 368 12.94 18.68 -17.78
N ALA A 369 13.70 18.39 -18.84
CA ALA A 369 14.70 17.34 -18.82
C ALA A 369 15.76 17.58 -17.73
N THR A 370 16.10 18.84 -17.45
CA THR A 370 17.03 19.19 -16.38
C THR A 370 16.44 18.91 -14.99
N ILE A 371 15.19 19.30 -14.75
CA ILE A 371 14.52 19.06 -13.46
C ILE A 371 14.39 17.56 -13.17
N PHE A 372 13.93 16.79 -14.15
CA PHE A 372 13.74 15.35 -14.00
C PHE A 372 15.07 14.61 -13.81
N TYR A 373 16.14 15.06 -14.49
CA TYR A 373 17.50 14.58 -14.21
C TYR A 373 17.90 14.84 -12.76
N GLN A 374 17.73 16.07 -12.26
CA GLN A 374 18.05 16.41 -10.86
C GLN A 374 17.29 15.56 -9.84
N LYS A 375 16.00 15.29 -10.09
CA LYS A 375 15.19 14.39 -9.24
C LYS A 375 15.72 12.96 -9.27
N THR A 376 16.12 12.47 -10.44
CA THR A 376 16.72 11.14 -10.61
C THR A 376 18.05 11.01 -9.87
N GLU A 377 18.95 11.99 -10.00
CA GLU A 377 20.25 11.97 -9.31
C GLU A 377 20.08 12.05 -7.78
N LYS A 378 19.09 12.81 -7.30
CA LYS A 378 18.75 12.86 -5.87
C LYS A 378 18.29 11.49 -5.36
N TYR A 379 17.44 10.81 -6.13
CA TYR A 379 17.01 9.45 -5.82
C TYR A 379 18.20 8.49 -5.76
N PHE A 380 19.09 8.49 -6.76
CA PHE A 380 20.28 7.63 -6.74
C PHE A 380 21.23 7.95 -5.60
N LYS A 381 21.37 9.22 -5.20
CA LYS A 381 22.16 9.57 -4.02
C LYS A 381 21.56 8.97 -2.74
N LYS A 382 20.22 8.96 -2.63
CA LYS A 382 19.49 8.37 -1.50
C LYS A 382 19.60 6.85 -1.46
N THR A 383 19.59 6.18 -2.61
CA THR A 383 19.63 4.71 -2.72
C THR A 383 21.03 4.14 -2.98
N SER A 384 22.10 4.93 -2.82
CA SER A 384 23.48 4.53 -3.15
C SER A 384 23.64 3.99 -4.58
N GLY A 385 22.92 4.58 -5.53
CA GLY A 385 22.90 4.18 -6.94
C GLY A 385 22.10 2.91 -7.21
N ILE A 386 21.38 2.37 -6.23
CA ILE A 386 20.63 1.13 -6.41
C ILE A 386 19.22 1.43 -6.90
N ILE A 387 18.80 0.67 -7.91
CA ILE A 387 17.44 0.65 -8.45
C ILE A 387 16.90 -0.78 -8.40
N LEU A 388 15.64 -0.91 -8.02
CA LEU A 388 14.90 -2.17 -8.10
C LEU A 388 14.16 -2.22 -9.44
N GLY A 389 14.33 -3.32 -10.17
CA GLY A 389 13.80 -3.53 -11.51
C GLY A 389 14.67 -2.95 -12.63
N ASP A 390 14.18 -3.10 -13.87
CA ASP A 390 14.84 -2.58 -15.07
C ASP A 390 14.39 -1.15 -15.42
N ALA A 391 13.30 -0.67 -14.82
CA ALA A 391 12.79 0.66 -15.07
C ALA A 391 11.94 1.21 -13.92
N ILE A 392 11.98 2.53 -13.74
CA ILE A 392 11.01 3.30 -12.96
C ILE A 392 10.19 4.12 -13.94
N ILE A 393 8.86 4.03 -13.85
CA ILE A 393 7.93 4.80 -14.67
C ILE A 393 7.00 5.57 -13.73
N THR A 394 6.94 6.89 -13.89
CA THR A 394 6.09 7.72 -13.04
C THR A 394 4.60 7.60 -13.40
N LYS A 395 3.74 8.08 -12.50
CA LYS A 395 2.39 8.55 -12.87
C LYS A 395 2.51 9.69 -13.89
N VAL A 396 1.47 9.90 -14.69
CA VAL A 396 1.37 11.03 -15.61
C VAL A 396 1.13 12.30 -14.80
N ILE A 397 2.05 13.26 -14.92
CA ILE A 397 1.96 14.55 -14.24
C ILE A 397 1.08 15.49 -15.08
N ARG A 398 -0.03 15.94 -14.51
CA ARG A 398 -1.01 16.84 -15.15
C ARG A 398 -1.10 18.17 -14.40
N MET A 399 -1.51 19.24 -15.09
CA MET A 399 -1.87 20.51 -14.44
C MET A 399 -3.37 20.61 -14.13
N THR A 400 -4.19 19.78 -14.79
CA THR A 400 -5.65 19.81 -14.68
C THR A 400 -6.17 18.51 -14.05
N ALA A 401 -7.22 18.65 -13.22
CA ALA A 401 -7.88 17.52 -12.57
C ALA A 401 -9.04 16.93 -13.39
N ASP A 402 -9.28 17.44 -14.60
CA ASP A 402 -10.37 16.97 -15.44
C ASP A 402 -10.18 15.49 -15.82
N ASN A 403 -11.21 14.68 -15.53
CA ASN A 403 -11.21 13.23 -15.73
C ASN A 403 -9.96 12.53 -15.15
N LEU A 404 -9.48 12.98 -13.98
CA LEU A 404 -8.25 12.49 -13.37
C LEU A 404 -8.36 11.02 -12.94
N ASN A 405 -7.56 10.15 -13.56
CA ASN A 405 -7.36 8.80 -13.05
C ASN A 405 -6.22 8.77 -12.02
N GLN A 406 -6.56 8.89 -10.73
CA GLN A 406 -5.59 8.95 -9.63
C GLN A 406 -4.67 7.72 -9.48
N LYS A 407 -4.99 6.59 -10.12
CA LYS A 407 -4.11 5.42 -10.17
C LYS A 407 -2.92 5.63 -11.10
N GLU A 408 -3.15 6.29 -12.23
CA GLU A 408 -2.16 6.46 -13.29
C GLU A 408 -1.63 7.89 -13.40
N GLN A 409 -2.29 8.85 -12.74
CA GLN A 409 -2.09 10.28 -12.95
C GLN A 409 -2.02 11.03 -11.62
N ILE A 410 -1.29 12.15 -11.62
CA ILE A 410 -1.13 13.06 -10.48
C ILE A 410 -1.26 14.50 -10.96
N VAL A 411 -1.91 15.36 -10.17
CA VAL A 411 -2.11 16.78 -10.52
C VAL A 411 -1.19 17.65 -9.70
N PHE A 412 -0.33 18.41 -10.37
CA PHE A 412 0.59 19.34 -9.75
C PHE A 412 0.48 20.75 -10.34
N ASN A 413 0.72 21.73 -9.49
CA ASN A 413 1.11 23.07 -9.93
C ASN A 413 2.64 23.15 -10.07
N LYS A 414 3.16 24.27 -10.60
CA LYS A 414 4.61 24.46 -10.78
C LYS A 414 5.42 24.28 -9.50
N SER A 415 4.92 24.81 -8.38
CA SER A 415 5.60 24.72 -7.09
C SER A 415 5.74 23.25 -6.64
N ALA A 416 4.65 22.48 -6.71
CA ALA A 416 4.63 21.06 -6.37
C ALA A 416 5.55 20.23 -7.29
N LEU A 417 5.55 20.50 -8.60
CA LEU A 417 6.46 19.83 -9.52
C LEU A 417 7.93 20.13 -9.19
N LEU A 418 8.26 21.34 -8.76
CA LEU A 418 9.63 21.69 -8.39
C LEU A 418 10.06 21.04 -7.07
N SER A 419 9.16 20.98 -6.08
CA SER A 419 9.47 20.47 -4.73
C SER A 419 9.42 18.95 -4.61
N CYS A 420 8.64 18.24 -5.43
CA CYS A 420 8.49 16.79 -5.32
C CYS A 420 9.80 16.02 -5.56
N GLU A 421 9.86 14.79 -5.09
CA GLU A 421 10.94 13.84 -5.36
C GLU A 421 10.47 12.80 -6.39
N LEU A 422 11.38 11.94 -6.87
CA LEU A 422 10.99 10.85 -7.77
C LEU A 422 10.05 9.87 -7.07
N ASP A 423 10.25 9.64 -5.76
CA ASP A 423 9.42 8.74 -4.94
C ASP A 423 7.95 9.16 -4.92
N ASP A 424 7.67 10.48 -4.90
CA ASP A 424 6.31 11.04 -4.92
C ASP A 424 5.56 10.78 -6.24
N LEU A 425 6.31 10.42 -7.28
CA LEU A 425 5.81 10.26 -8.64
C LEU A 425 5.63 8.79 -9.02
N LEU A 426 5.98 7.85 -8.15
CA LEU A 426 5.86 6.41 -8.42
C LEU A 426 4.38 5.99 -8.51
N ARG A 427 4.12 4.95 -9.31
CA ARG A 427 2.78 4.40 -9.56
C ARG A 427 2.21 3.62 -8.38
#